data_AF-W0SHN9-F1
#
_entry.id   AF-W0SHN9-F1
#
_cell.length_a   1.000
_cell.length_b   1.000
_cell.length_c   1.000
_cell.angle_alpha   90.00
_cell.angle_beta   90.00
_cell.angle_gamma   90.00
#
_symmetry.space_group_name_H-M   'P 1'
#
loop_
_entity.id
_entity.type
_entity.pdbx_description
1 polymer ?
#
loop_
_entity_poly.entity_id
_entity_poly.type
_entity_poly.pdbx_seq_one_letter_code
_entity_poly.pdbx_strand_id
1 'polypeptide(L)' 'MMSNQYQLLITTSGAPRLVCRRSYDGEDRLEVRELSTRTTLQIRAHEISPYRHTLLLEGTEYQILSVVRH' A
#
# COMPACT_ATOMS: atom_id res chain seq x y z
N MET A 1 17.36 -4.67 -17.20
CA MET A 1 15.94 -4.38 -16.90
C MET A 1 15.94 -3.45 -15.70
N MET A 2 15.38 -2.25 -15.83
CA MET A 2 15.26 -1.34 -14.68
C MET A 2 14.15 -1.87 -13.78
N SER A 3 14.50 -2.27 -12.56
CA SER A 3 13.55 -2.70 -11.53
C SER A 3 12.74 -1.49 -11.08
N ASN A 4 11.49 -1.38 -11.54
CA ASN A 4 10.56 -0.34 -11.07
C ASN A 4 10.12 -0.72 -9.64
N GLN A 5 10.88 -0.33 -8.63
CA GLN A 5 10.56 -0.66 -7.25
C GLN A 5 9.73 0.44 -6.59
N TYR A 6 8.75 0.02 -5.82
CA TYR A 6 7.85 0.89 -5.08
C TYR A 6 7.97 0.60 -3.60
N GLN A 7 8.19 1.66 -2.84
CA GLN A 7 8.35 1.58 -1.40
C GLN A 7 7.18 2.27 -0.72
N LEU A 8 6.44 1.51 0.06
CA LEU A 8 5.28 1.98 0.80
C LEU A 8 5.68 2.20 2.25
N LEU A 9 5.34 3.37 2.77
CA LEU A 9 5.38 3.67 4.19
C LEU A 9 3.96 3.47 4.74
N ILE A 10 3.79 2.56 5.70
CA ILE A 10 2.48 2.16 6.19
C ILE A 10 2.39 2.20 7.72
N THR A 11 1.19 2.38 8.26
CA THR A 11 0.93 2.30 9.70
C THR A 11 -0.43 1.66 9.99
N THR A 12 -0.55 0.99 11.14
CA THR A 12 -1.82 0.38 11.58
C THR A 12 -2.75 1.42 12.21
N SER A 13 -4.05 1.33 11.95
CA SER A 13 -5.06 2.28 12.47
C SER A 13 -5.14 2.40 13.99
N GLY A 14 -4.54 1.48 14.77
CA GLY A 14 -4.49 1.52 16.24
C GLY A 14 -3.14 1.94 16.84
N ALA A 15 -2.08 2.08 16.03
CA ALA A 15 -0.73 2.39 16.52
C ALA A 15 0.02 3.31 15.53
N PRO A 16 -0.40 4.59 15.41
CA PRO A 16 0.19 5.53 14.44
C PRO A 16 1.70 5.80 14.66
N ARG A 17 2.26 5.38 15.80
CA ARG A 17 3.70 5.47 16.10
C ARG A 17 4.52 4.34 15.49
N LEU A 18 3.87 3.25 15.07
CA LEU A 18 4.53 2.13 14.41
C LEU A 18 4.39 2.31 12.89
N VAL A 19 5.48 2.77 12.30
CA VAL A 19 5.58 2.97 10.86
C VAL A 19 6.48 1.88 10.28
N CYS A 20 5.94 1.13 9.33
CA CYS A 20 6.63 0.05 8.65
C CYS A 20 6.91 0.43 7.21
N ARG A 21 8.00 -0.11 6.67
CA ARG A 21 8.41 0.10 5.27
C ARG A 21 8.37 -1.22 4.53
N ARG A 22 7.70 -1.25 3.38
CA ARG A 22 7.58 -2.43 2.52
C ARG A 22 8.00 -2.06 1.11
N SER A 23 8.70 -2.97 0.44
CA SER A 23 9.13 -2.79 -0.95
C SER A 23 8.44 -3.83 -1.83
N TYR A 24 8.03 -3.40 -3.01
CA TYR A 24 7.36 -4.23 -4.01
C TYR A 24 7.90 -3.89 -5.39
N ASP A 25 7.89 -4.87 -6.28
CA ASP A 25 8.07 -4.61 -7.70
C ASP A 25 6.79 -3.99 -8.27
N GLY A 26 6.91 -3.14 -9.28
CA GLY A 26 5.79 -2.37 -9.81
C GLY A 26 4.63 -3.23 -10.33
N GLU A 27 4.91 -4.48 -10.74
CA GLU A 27 3.91 -5.43 -11.23
C GLU A 27 3.32 -6.32 -10.13
N ASP A 28 3.81 -6.22 -8.90
CA ASP A 28 3.27 -6.98 -7.76
C ASP A 28 1.80 -6.59 -7.55
N ARG A 29 0.95 -7.61 -7.40
CA ARG A 29 -0.47 -7.43 -7.11
C ARG A 29 -0.69 -7.39 -5.61
N LEU A 30 -1.25 -6.30 -5.13
CA LEU A 30 -1.46 -6.03 -3.72
C LEU A 30 -2.95 -5.86 -3.45
N GLU A 31 -3.41 -6.46 -2.36
CA GLU A 31 -4.77 -6.29 -1.88
C GLU A 31 -4.89 -4.94 -1.17
N VAL A 32 -5.85 -4.14 -1.61
CA VAL A 32 -6.11 -2.81 -1.08
C VAL A 32 -7.60 -2.64 -0.85
N ARG A 33 -7.94 -1.72 0.06
CA ARG A 33 -9.30 -1.23 0.24
C ARG A 33 -9.41 0.19 -0.27
N GLU A 34 -10.36 0.46 -1.17
CA GLU A 34 -10.64 1.82 -1.60
C GLU A 34 -11.32 2.61 -0.48
N LEU A 35 -10.84 3.82 -0.22
CA LEU A 35 -11.34 4.66 0.87
C LEU A 35 -12.76 5.18 0.61
N SER A 36 -13.10 5.49 -0.64
CA SER A 36 -14.39 6.02 -1.06
C SER A 36 -15.51 4.97 -1.02
N THR A 37 -15.24 3.78 -1.55
CA THR A 37 -16.25 2.73 -1.73
C THR A 37 -16.21 1.66 -0.66
N ARG A 38 -15.12 1.57 0.12
CA ARG A 38 -14.81 0.46 1.04
C ARG A 38 -14.71 -0.90 0.36
N THR A 39 -14.61 -0.93 -0.96
CA THR A 39 -14.44 -2.16 -1.74
C THR A 39 -13.00 -2.65 -1.60
N THR A 40 -12.84 -3.97 -1.52
CA THR A 40 -11.52 -4.61 -1.54
C THR A 40 -11.20 -5.06 -2.96
N LEU A 41 -10.00 -4.74 -3.44
CA LEU A 41 -9.56 -5.06 -4.80
C LEU A 41 -8.05 -5.38 -4.82
N GLN A 42 -7.61 -6.06 -5.88
CA GLN A 42 -6.20 -6.27 -6.15
C GLN A 42 -5.75 -5.31 -7.25
N ILE A 43 -4.73 -4.51 -6.97
CA ILE A 43 -4.12 -3.58 -7.94
C ILE A 43 -2.60 -3.77 -7.98
N ARG A 44 -1.95 -3.26 -9.02
CA ARG A 44 -0.50 -3.32 -9.12
C ARG A 44 0.14 -2.29 -8.19
N ALA A 45 1.34 -2.57 -7.69
CA ALA A 45 2.04 -1.67 -6.77
C ALA A 45 2.22 -0.25 -7.33
N HIS A 46 2.41 -0.10 -8.64
CA HIS A 46 2.53 1.21 -9.29
C HIS A 46 1.22 2.02 -9.36
N GLU A 47 0.07 1.39 -9.11
CA GLU A 47 -1.26 2.03 -9.10
C GLU A 47 -1.68 2.49 -7.69
N ILE A 48 -0.89 2.15 -6.66
CA ILE A 48 -1.21 2.48 -5.28
C ILE A 48 -1.10 3.98 -5.02
N SER A 49 -2.05 4.51 -4.25
CA SER A 49 -2.11 5.91 -3.87
C SER A 49 -2.52 6.02 -2.39
N PRO A 50 -1.78 6.79 -1.57
CA PRO A 50 -2.09 6.98 -0.16
C PRO A 50 -3.43 7.73 0.07
N TYR A 51 -3.92 8.44 -0.94
CA TYR A 51 -5.17 9.20 -0.86
C TYR A 51 -6.41 8.40 -1.26
N ARG A 52 -6.22 7.23 -1.88
CA ARG A 52 -7.31 6.40 -2.40
C ARG A 52 -7.40 5.05 -1.71
N HIS A 53 -6.27 4.55 -1.20
CA HIS A 53 -6.15 3.16 -0.80
C HIS A 53 -5.62 3.03 0.63
N THR A 54 -6.10 1.99 1.33
CA THR A 54 -5.42 1.36 2.44
C THR A 54 -4.90 0.00 1.99
N LEU A 55 -3.76 -0.43 2.53
CA LEU A 55 -3.16 -1.72 2.21
C LEU A 55 -3.74 -2.79 3.12
N LEU A 56 -4.11 -3.94 2.57
CA LEU A 56 -4.53 -5.11 3.35
C LEU A 56 -3.42 -6.14 3.35
N LEU A 57 -2.93 -6.51 4.54
CA LEU A 57 -1.94 -7.55 4.73
C LEU A 57 -2.47 -8.55 5.74
N GLU A 58 -2.62 -9.81 5.34
CA GLU A 58 -3.09 -10.90 6.22
C GLU A 58 -4.40 -10.55 6.94
N GLY A 59 -5.32 -9.88 6.23
CA GLY A 59 -6.61 -9.42 6.77
C GLY A 59 -6.54 -8.17 7.66
N THR A 60 -5.36 -7.61 7.92
CA THR A 60 -5.17 -6.38 8.69
C THR A 60 -5.05 -5.16 7.77
N GLU A 61 -5.76 -4.09 8.10
CA GLU A 61 -5.75 -2.84 7.35
C GLU A 61 -4.64 -1.89 7.82
N TYR A 62 -3.86 -1.41 6.86
CA TYR A 62 -2.78 -0.46 7.06
C TYR A 62 -3.03 0.80 6.26
N GLN A 63 -2.95 1.96 6.91
CA GLN A 63 -2.93 3.24 6.24
C GLN A 63 -1.61 3.40 5.50
N ILE A 64 -1.69 3.78 4.22
CA ILE A 64 -0.52 4.13 3.42
C ILE A 64 -0.24 5.62 3.64
N LEU A 65 0.95 5.93 4.16
CA LEU A 65 1.40 7.28 4.44
C LEU A 65 2.11 7.90 3.24
N SER A 66 2.91 7.11 2.53
CA SER A 66 3.61 7.55 1.32
C SER A 66 3.98 6.38 0.41
N VAL A 67 4.18 6.69 -0.87
CA VAL A 67 4.66 5.76 -1.91
C VAL A 67 5.84 6.44 -2.59
N VAL A 68 7.00 5.79 -2.60
CA VAL A 68 8.23 6.27 -3.24
C VAL A 68 8.63 5.32 -4.35
N ARG A 69 8.86 5.84 -5.55
CA ARG A 69 9.39 5.07 -6.69
C ARG A 69 10.92 5.20 -6.72
N HIS A 70 11.60 4.07 -6.91
CA HIS A 70 13.05 3.98 -7.13
C HIS A 70 13.35 3.50 -8.55
#